data_AF-A0A7J9YJ19-F1
#
_entry.id   AF-A0A7J9YJ19-F1
#
_cell.length_a   1.000
_cell.length_b   1.000
_cell.length_c   1.000
_cell.angle_alpha   90.00
_cell.angle_beta   90.00
_cell.angle_gamma   90.00
#
_symmetry.space_group_name_H-M   'P 1'
#
loop_
_entity.id
_entity.type
_entity.pdbx_description
1 polymer ?
#
loop_
_entity_poly.entity_id
_entity_poly.type
_entity_poly.pdbx_seq_one_letter_code
_entity_poly.pdbx_strand_id
1 'polypeptide(L)' 'MGEFVAVLLGRIENTGRGLAAARHAGHPYEAELHLAMLADLAHTAREYNVALPVWVEPELCARERAR' A
#
# COMPACT_ATOMS: atom_id res chain seq x y z
N MET A 1 -10.26 -10.24 15.98
CA MET A 1 -9.02 -9.80 15.32
C MET A 1 -8.78 -10.41 13.95
N GLY A 2 -9.04 -11.71 13.72
CA GLY A 2 -8.78 -12.35 12.41
C GLY A 2 -9.47 -11.69 11.21
N GLU A 3 -10.75 -11.31 11.34
CA GLU A 3 -11.51 -10.65 10.27
C GLU A 3 -10.94 -9.26 9.92
N PHE A 4 -10.61 -8.45 10.93
CA PHE A 4 -9.96 -7.14 10.73
C PHE A 4 -8.64 -7.28 9.96
N VAL A 5 -7.78 -8.22 10.39
CA VAL A 5 -6.49 -8.47 9.72
C VAL A 5 -6.70 -8.92 8.28
N ALA A 6 -7.66 -9.84 8.04
CA ALA A 6 -7.97 -10.30 6.69
C ALA A 6 -8.46 -9.15 5.78
N VAL A 7 -9.33 -8.28 6.28
CA VAL A 7 -9.81 -7.10 5.54
C VAL A 7 -8.67 -6.12 5.26
N LEU A 8 -7.82 -5.85 6.26
CA LEU A 8 -6.70 -4.93 6.11
C LEU A 8 -5.70 -5.43 5.07
N LEU A 9 -5.30 -6.70 5.14
CA LEU A 9 -4.42 -7.33 4.16
C LEU A 9 -5.06 -7.36 2.77
N GLY A 10 -6.36 -7.65 2.67
CA GLY A 10 -7.10 -7.59 1.42
C GLY A 10 -7.08 -6.19 0.80
N ARG A 11 -7.21 -5.13 1.60
CA ARG A 11 -7.12 -3.73 1.14
C ARG A 11 -5.70 -3.38 0.67
N ILE A 12 -4.67 -3.84 1.38
CA ILE A 12 -3.26 -3.65 0.99
C ILE A 12 -3.01 -4.31 -0.38
N GLU A 13 -3.42 -5.56 -0.55
CA GLU A 13 -3.30 -6.29 -1.81
C GLU A 13 -4.07 -5.63 -2.96
N ASN A 14 -5.30 -5.17 -2.71
CA ASN A 14 -6.09 -4.45 -3.71
C ASN A 14 -5.42 -3.13 -4.12
N THR A 15 -4.90 -2.38 -3.15
CA THR A 15 -4.17 -1.13 -3.40
C THR A 15 -2.89 -1.37 -4.20
N GLY A 16 -2.15 -2.44 -3.88
CA GLY A 16 -0.97 -2.85 -4.63
C GLY A 16 -1.27 -3.18 -6.09
N ARG A 17 -2.37 -3.88 -6.36
CA ARG A 17 -2.81 -4.14 -7.74
C ARG A 17 -3.22 -2.87 -8.48
N GLY A 18 -3.92 -1.94 -7.82
CA GLY A 18 -4.25 -0.62 -8.37
C GLY A 18 -3.01 0.18 -8.73
N LEU A 19 -2.02 0.22 -7.83
CA LEU A 19 -0.72 0.86 -8.07
C LEU A 19 0.00 0.27 -9.28
N ALA A 20 0.09 -1.06 -9.36
CA ALA A 20 0.72 -1.75 -10.48
C ALA A 20 0.01 -1.43 -11.81
N ALA A 21 -1.34 -1.43 -11.82
CA ALA A 21 -2.13 -1.08 -12.98
C ALA A 21 -1.93 0.38 -13.42
N ALA A 22 -1.99 1.32 -12.48
CA ALA A 22 -1.78 2.75 -12.75
C ALA A 22 -0.38 3.03 -13.32
N ARG A 23 0.66 2.37 -12.77
CA ARG A 23 2.03 2.45 -13.31
C ARG A 23 2.13 1.88 -14.72
N HIS A 24 1.54 0.71 -14.95
CA HIS A 24 1.56 0.06 -16.25
C HIS A 24 0.85 0.90 -17.33
N ALA A 25 -0.24 1.56 -16.96
CA ALA A 25 -1.00 2.45 -17.84
C ALA A 25 -0.39 3.86 -17.98
N GLY A 26 0.70 4.17 -17.25
CA GLY A 26 1.35 5.49 -17.32
C GLY A 26 0.53 6.62 -16.69
N HIS A 27 -0.23 6.33 -15.64
CA HIS A 27 -1.03 7.29 -14.88
C HIS A 27 -0.32 7.70 -13.58
N PRO A 28 0.63 8.66 -13.61
CA PRO A 28 1.47 8.98 -12.45
C PRO A 28 0.67 9.53 -11.26
N TYR A 29 -0.38 10.31 -11.53
CA TYR A 29 -1.25 10.84 -10.46
C TYR A 29 -2.00 9.72 -9.72
N GLU A 30 -2.56 8.76 -10.47
CA GLU A 30 -3.27 7.62 -9.90
C GLU A 30 -2.32 6.68 -9.15
N ALA A 31 -1.10 6.50 -9.66
CA ALA A 31 -0.05 5.78 -8.94
C ALA A 31 0.29 6.46 -7.60
N GLU A 32 0.43 7.80 -7.57
CA GLU A 32 0.67 8.53 -6.33
C GLU A 32 -0.50 8.46 -5.34
N LEU A 33 -1.74 8.41 -5.83
CA LEU A 33 -2.93 8.21 -5.02
C LEU A 33 -2.91 6.82 -4.35
N HIS A 34 -2.61 5.77 -5.12
CA HIS A 34 -2.49 4.42 -4.56
C HIS A 34 -1.33 4.30 -3.58
N LEU A 35 -0.19 4.97 -3.84
CA LEU A 35 0.93 5.03 -2.90
C LEU A 35 0.55 5.75 -1.59
N ALA A 36 -0.24 6.81 -1.65
CA ALA A 36 -0.72 7.51 -0.45
C ALA A 36 -1.63 6.60 0.38
N MET A 37 -2.59 5.95 -0.28
CA MET A 37 -3.49 5.00 0.36
C MET A 37 -2.75 3.80 0.95
N LEU A 38 -1.69 3.32 0.28
CA LEU A 38 -0.85 2.24 0.80
C LEU A 38 -0.11 2.67 2.07
N ALA A 39 0.37 3.91 2.14
CA ALA A 39 1.04 4.46 3.32
C ALA A 39 0.08 4.54 4.53
N ASP A 40 -1.17 4.98 4.30
CA ASP A 40 -2.19 5.03 5.34
C ASP A 40 -2.54 3.63 5.88
N LEU A 41 -2.73 2.65 4.97
CA LEU A 41 -2.99 1.26 5.36
C LEU A 41 -1.81 0.64 6.11
N ALA A 42 -0.58 0.96 5.70
CA ALA A 42 0.63 0.51 6.39
C ALA A 42 0.77 1.13 7.79
N HIS A 43 0.38 2.40 7.95
CA HIS A 43 0.30 3.04 9.25
C HIS A 43 -0.69 2.31 10.16
N THR A 44 -1.91 2.05 9.70
CA THR A 44 -2.90 1.27 10.45
C THR A 44 -2.39 -0.12 10.81
N ALA A 45 -1.74 -0.83 9.88
CA ALA A 45 -1.15 -2.14 10.18
C ALA A 45 -0.15 -2.08 11.34
N ARG A 46 0.71 -1.06 11.37
CA ARG A 46 1.69 -0.85 12.45
C ARG A 46 1.02 -0.56 13.79
N GLU A 47 -0.01 0.30 13.82
CA GLU A 47 -0.77 0.59 15.06
C GLU A 47 -1.35 -0.68 15.70
N TYR A 48 -1.79 -1.63 14.88
CA TYR A 48 -2.38 -2.89 15.34
C TYR A 48 -1.40 -4.08 15.36
N ASN A 49 -0.08 -3.83 15.21
CA ASN A 49 0.98 -4.87 15.18
C ASN A 49 0.73 -5.97 14.13
N VAL A 50 0.17 -5.61 12.98
CA VAL A 50 -0.06 -6.50 11.84
C VAL A 50 1.15 -6.48 10.93
N ALA A 51 1.70 -7.65 10.61
CA ALA A 51 2.81 -7.78 9.69
C ALA A 51 2.38 -7.39 8.26
N LEU A 52 3.19 -6.55 7.60
CA LEU A 52 2.96 -6.15 6.23
C LEU A 52 3.51 -7.20 5.25
N PRO A 53 2.89 -7.35 4.07
CA PRO A 53 3.50 -8.09 2.96
C PRO A 53 4.87 -7.51 2.60
N VAL A 54 5.83 -8.38 2.26
CA VAL A 54 7.24 -8.01 2.01
C VAL A 54 7.42 -6.97 0.90
N TRP A 55 6.47 -6.87 -0.03
CA TRP A 55 6.52 -5.93 -1.15
C TRP A 55 6.13 -4.49 -0.77
N VAL A 56 5.50 -4.27 0.39
CA VAL A 56 4.98 -2.95 0.79
C VAL A 56 6.09 -1.98 1.20
N GLU A 57 7.03 -2.42 2.05
CA GLU A 57 8.10 -1.55 2.57
C GLU A 57 8.99 -0.95 1.46
N PRO A 58 9.42 -1.70 0.43
CA PRO A 58 10.15 -1.12 -0.70
C PRO A 58 9.39 0.01 -1.42
N GLU A 59 8.07 -0.11 -1.57
CA GLU A 59 7.24 0.91 -2.23
C GLU A 59 7.16 2.20 -1.42
N LEU A 60 7.01 2.08 -0.11
CA LEU A 60 6.97 3.24 0.80
C LEU A 60 8.32 3.94 0.86
N CYS A 61 9.42 3.19 0.97
CA CYS A 61 10.77 3.76 0.91
C CYS A 61 11.06 4.46 -0.42
N ALA A 62 10.58 3.92 -1.55
CA ALA A 62 10.76 4.55 -2.86
C ALA A 62 10.03 5.90 -2.95
N ARG A 63 8.81 5.99 -2.41
CA ARG A 63 8.03 7.23 -2.33
C ARG A 63 8.73 8.30 -1.50
N GLU A 64 9.29 7.95 -0.35
CA GLU A 64 9.99 8.89 0.53
C GLU A 64 11.24 9.49 -0.13
N ARG A 65 11.94 8.71 -0.97
CA ARG A 65 13.12 9.18 -1.71
C ARG A 65 12.78 10.09 -2.91
N ALA A 66 11.55 10.05 -3.38
CA ALA A 66 11.09 10.85 -4.52
C ALA A 66 10.62 12.27 -4.11
N ARG A 67 10.63 12.59 -2.81
CA ARG A 67 10.31 13.89 -2.24
C ARG A 67 11.57 14.69 -1.91
#